data_AF-A0ABC8CBV3-F1
#
_entry.id   AF-A0ABC8CBV3-F1
#
_cell.length_a   1.000
_cell.length_b   1.000
_cell.length_c   1.000
_cell.angle_alpha   90.00
_cell.angle_beta   90.00
_cell.angle_gamma   90.00
#
_symmetry.space_group_name_H-M   'P 1'
#
loop_
_entity.id
_entity.type
_entity.pdbx_description
1 polymer ?
#
loop_
_entity_poly.entity_id
_entity_poly.type
_entity_poly.pdbx_seq_one_letter_code
_entity_poly.pdbx_strand_id
1 'polypeptide(L)'
;MKNSFEGVSVFLATVEAGGFALAAKCLGLSRSAVAKTIGRIEHRLGVKWFDRMTRLNSLMEEGHLYYERCVRTLKELRACEYIWSADTLMSKVD
;
A
#
# COMPACT_ATOMS: atom_id res chain seq x y z
N MET A 1 -2.56 15.57 -11.95
CA MET A 1 -3.03 14.46 -11.08
C MET A 1 -2.67 14.79 -9.64
N LYS A 2 -3.64 14.81 -8.72
CA LYS A 2 -3.31 14.84 -7.27
C LYS A 2 -2.55 13.54 -6.94
N ASN A 3 -1.69 13.54 -5.92
CA ASN A 3 -0.91 12.37 -5.49
C ASN A 3 -1.80 11.28 -4.85
N SER A 4 -2.77 10.74 -5.59
CA SER A 4 -3.79 9.79 -5.12
C SER A 4 -3.19 8.51 -4.53
N PHE A 5 -1.94 8.17 -4.88
CA PHE A 5 -1.23 6.99 -4.40
C PHE A 5 -0.33 7.24 -3.19
N GLU A 6 -0.23 8.48 -2.70
CA GLU A 6 0.59 8.78 -1.54
C GLU A 6 0.14 7.95 -0.33
N GLY A 7 1.09 7.25 0.28
CA GLY A 7 0.87 6.39 1.44
C GLY A 7 0.37 4.98 1.15
N VAL A 8 0.06 4.61 -0.10
CA VAL A 8 -0.41 3.26 -0.45
C VAL A 8 0.60 2.19 -0.05
N SER A 9 1.89 2.41 -0.29
CA SER A 9 2.95 1.48 0.15
C SER A 9 2.97 1.28 1.66
N VAL A 10 2.78 2.36 2.43
CA VAL A 10 2.71 2.31 3.89
C VAL A 10 1.47 1.55 4.35
N PHE A 11 0.33 1.73 3.68
CA PHE A 11 -0.89 0.97 3.93
C PHE A 11 -0.69 -0.53 3.69
N LEU A 12 -0.20 -0.91 2.51
CA LEU A 12 0.02 -2.33 2.17
C LEU A 12 0.97 -3.00 3.18
N ALA A 13 2.10 -2.37 3.46
CA ALA A 13 3.04 -2.87 4.46
C ALA A 13 2.45 -2.94 5.88
N THR A 14 1.50 -2.05 6.22
CA THR A 14 0.80 -2.10 7.51
C THR A 14 -0.13 -3.31 7.62
N VAL A 15 -0.85 -3.61 6.54
CA VAL A 15 -1.71 -4.80 6.45
C VAL A 15 -0.87 -6.08 6.47
N GLU A 16 0.16 -6.16 5.63
CA GLU A 16 1.03 -7.33 5.51
C GLU A 16 1.81 -7.63 6.80
N ALA A 17 2.28 -6.59 7.48
CA ALA A 17 3.00 -6.75 8.74
C ALA A 17 2.06 -6.99 9.94
N GLY A 18 0.74 -6.92 9.76
CA GLY A 18 -0.24 -7.11 10.85
C GLY A 18 -0.23 -5.99 11.90
N GLY A 19 0.27 -4.80 11.57
CA GLY A 19 0.18 -3.65 12.46
C GLY A 19 1.26 -2.58 12.30
N PHE A 20 0.97 -1.40 12.87
CA PHE A 20 1.78 -0.19 12.73
C PHE A 20 3.22 -0.32 13.22
N ALA A 21 3.46 -1.06 14.30
CA ALA A 21 4.80 -1.19 14.89
C ALA A 21 5.71 -2.09 14.05
N LEU A 22 5.18 -3.20 13.53
CA LEU A 22 5.93 -4.11 12.66
C LEU A 22 6.18 -3.44 11.30
N ALA A 23 5.16 -2.79 10.73
CA ALA A 23 5.30 -2.04 9.49
C ALA A 23 6.33 -0.91 9.60
N ALA A 24 6.34 -0.17 10.71
CA ALA A 24 7.34 0.87 10.96
C ALA A 24 8.77 0.29 10.94
N LYS A 25 8.99 -0.87 11.55
CA LYS A 25 10.29 -1.57 11.49
C LYS A 25 10.64 -1.98 10.06
N CYS A 26 9.70 -2.59 9.32
CA CYS A 26 9.93 -3.02 7.94
C CYS A 26 10.23 -1.86 6.99
N LEU A 27 9.62 -0.69 7.21
CA LEU A 27 9.75 0.49 6.36
C LEU A 27 10.88 1.45 6.78
N GLY A 28 11.55 1.21 7.91
CA GLY A 28 12.54 2.15 8.47
C GLY A 28 11.90 3.48 8.92
N LEU A 29 10.63 3.45 9.34
CA LEU A 29 9.86 4.62 9.77
C LEU A 29 9.56 4.57 11.27
N SER A 30 9.12 5.69 11.83
CA SER A 30 8.53 5.69 13.17
C SER A 30 7.08 5.20 13.14
N ARG A 31 6.61 4.58 14.23
CA ARG A 31 5.19 4.17 14.38
C ARG A 31 4.23 5.35 14.16
N SER A 32 4.62 6.55 14.60
CA SER A 32 3.81 7.77 14.42
C SER A 32 3.78 8.24 12.96
N ALA A 33 4.87 8.08 12.20
CA ALA A 33 4.90 8.37 10.77
C ALA A 33 3.98 7.44 9.98
N VAL A 34 3.97 6.14 10.31
CA VAL A 34 3.02 5.17 9.73
C VAL A 34 1.58 5.59 10.07
N ALA A 35 1.28 5.83 11.36
CA ALA A 35 -0.07 6.21 11.80
C ALA A 35 -0.60 7.51 11.17
N LYS A 36 0.28 8.52 11.00
CA LYS A 36 -0.04 9.78 10.30
C LYS A 36 -0.31 9.53 8.82
N THR A 37 0.46 8.67 8.17
CA THR A 37 0.27 8.35 6.75
C THR A 37 -1.03 7.62 6.50
N ILE A 38 -1.35 6.60 7.30
CA ILE A 38 -2.66 5.93 7.26
C ILE A 38 -3.80 6.92 7.52
N GLY A 39 -3.66 7.78 8.53
CA GLY A 39 -4.67 8.81 8.82
C GLY A 39 -4.92 9.79 7.67
N ARG A 40 -3.88 10.13 6.88
CA ARG A 40 -4.05 10.97 5.68
C ARG A 40 -4.82 10.25 4.58
N ILE A 41 -4.61 8.94 4.40
CA ILE A 41 -5.36 8.13 3.43
C ILE A 41 -6.83 8.04 3.85
N GLU A 42 -7.07 7.66 5.10
CA GLU A 42 -8.40 7.58 5.70
C GLU A 42 -9.16 8.90 5.56
N HIS A 43 -8.53 10.03 5.94
CA HIS A 43 -9.11 11.36 5.80
C HIS A 43 -9.43 11.71 4.34
N ARG A 44 -8.53 11.42 3.40
CA ARG A 44 -8.74 11.70 1.97
C ARG A 44 -9.91 10.89 1.39
N LEU A 45 -10.09 9.65 1.85
CA LEU A 45 -11.12 8.75 1.35
C LEU A 45 -12.44 8.85 2.14
N GLY A 46 -12.45 9.56 3.28
CA GLY A 46 -13.61 9.65 4.16
C GLY A 46 -13.94 8.34 4.87
N VAL A 47 -12.92 7.50 5.10
CA VAL A 47 -13.06 6.16 5.70
C VAL A 47 -12.24 6.06 6.97
N LYS A 48 -12.49 5.00 7.74
CA LYS A 48 -11.62 4.54 8.81
C LYS A 48 -11.46 3.05 8.58
N TRP A 49 -10.25 2.50 8.67
CA TRP A 49 -9.99 1.07 8.45
C TRP A 49 -9.27 0.42 9.62
N PHE A 50 -8.59 1.23 10.44
CA PHE A 50 -7.90 0.73 11.63
C PHE A 50 -8.57 1.25 12.89
N ASP A 51 -8.94 0.34 13.79
CA ASP A 51 -9.18 0.70 15.18
C ASP A 51 -7.83 0.92 15.87
N ARG A 52 -7.64 2.15 16.38
CA ARG A 52 -6.39 2.59 17.00
C ARG A 52 -6.35 2.31 18.51
N MET A 53 -7.44 1.78 19.10
CA MET A 53 -7.56 1.54 20.54
C MET A 53 -7.29 0.09 20.95
N THR A 54 -7.44 -0.88 20.05
CA THR A 54 -7.23 -2.29 20.38
C THR A 54 -5.79 -2.72 20.15
N ARG A 55 -5.23 -3.48 21.11
CA ARG A 55 -3.90 -4.11 21.01
C ARG A 55 -3.77 -5.09 19.83
N LEU A 56 -4.89 -5.43 19.20
CA LEU A 56 -5.00 -6.09 17.91
C LEU A 56 -5.52 -5.06 16.90
N ASN A 57 -4.66 -4.59 16.00
CA ASN A 57 -5.03 -3.69 14.91
C ASN A 57 -5.82 -4.49 13.87
N SER A 58 -7.07 -4.86 14.17
CA SER A 58 -7.92 -5.54 13.21
C SER A 58 -8.27 -4.56 12.10
N LEU A 59 -7.72 -4.81 10.91
CA LEU A 59 -8.14 -4.12 9.69
C LEU A 59 -9.64 -4.42 9.50
N MET A 60 -10.43 -3.38 9.27
CA MET A 60 -11.86 -3.54 9.01
C MET A 60 -12.09 -4.13 7.60
N GLU A 61 -13.30 -4.64 7.35
CA GLU A 61 -13.64 -5.32 6.10
C GLU A 61 -13.42 -4.42 4.87
N GLU A 62 -13.78 -3.14 4.95
CA GLU A 62 -13.56 -2.21 3.83
C GLU A 62 -12.06 -1.99 3.54
N GLY A 63 -11.22 -2.11 4.57
CA GLY A 63 -9.77 -2.05 4.43
C GLY A 63 -9.18 -3.25 3.69
N HIS A 64 -9.75 -4.45 3.91
CA HIS A 64 -9.36 -5.65 3.17
C HIS A 64 -9.67 -5.53 1.68
N LEU A 65 -10.87 -5.04 1.35
CA LEU A 65 -11.25 -4.79 -0.04
C LEU A 65 -10.30 -3.79 -0.71
N TYR A 66 -9.93 -2.71 -0.01
CA TYR A 66 -8.96 -1.75 -0.55
C TYR A 66 -7.57 -2.38 -0.75
N TYR A 67 -7.12 -3.22 0.17
CA TYR A 67 -5.87 -3.97 0.06
C TYR A 67 -5.85 -4.86 -1.19
N GLU A 68 -6.87 -5.71 -1.37
CA GLU A 68 -6.96 -6.62 -2.53
C GLU A 68 -6.93 -5.87 -3.86
N ARG A 69 -7.66 -4.75 -3.95
CA ARG A 69 -7.69 -3.90 -5.14
C ARG A 69 -6.32 -3.29 -5.42
N CYS A 70 -5.64 -2.78 -4.40
CA CYS A 70 -4.30 -2.22 -4.55
C CYS A 70 -3.29 -3.27 -5.03
N VAL A 71 -3.30 -4.47 -4.43
CA VAL A 71 -2.42 -5.57 -4.82
C VAL A 71 -2.66 -5.98 -6.27
N ARG A 72 -3.93 -6.10 -6.69
CA ARG A 72 -4.28 -6.42 -8.08
C ARG A 72 -3.77 -5.37 -9.06
N THR A 73 -4.00 -4.09 -8.78
CA THR A 73 -3.53 -2.99 -9.66
C THR A 73 -2.02 -2.95 -9.74
N LEU A 74 -1.30 -3.15 -8.63
CA LEU A 74 0.17 -3.24 -8.65
C LEU A 74 0.67 -4.45 -9.45
N LYS A 75 -0.05 -5.58 -9.41
CA LYS A 75 0.27 -6.75 -10.22
C LYS A 75 0.09 -6.47 -11.72
N GLU A 76 -1.01 -5.82 -12.09
CA GLU A 76 -1.27 -5.39 -13.47
C GLU A 76 -0.19 -4.40 -13.96
N LEU A 77 0.18 -3.43 -13.13
CA LEU A 77 1.25 -2.48 -13.45
C LEU A 77 2.61 -3.18 -13.69
N ARG A 78 2.99 -4.11 -12.79
CA ARG A 78 4.22 -4.91 -12.94
C ARG A 78 4.18 -5.79 -14.19
N ALA A 79 3.02 -6.32 -14.57
CA ALA A 79 2.86 -7.10 -15.79
C ALA A 79 3.11 -6.23 -17.03
N CYS A 80 2.59 -5.00 -17.07
CA CYS A 80 2.88 -4.05 -18.14
C CYS A 80 4.38 -3.73 -18.24
N GLU A 81 5.02 -3.43 -17.09
CA GLU A 81 6.47 -3.18 -17.04
C GLU A 81 7.28 -4.39 -17.52
N TYR A 82 6.88 -5.60 -17.13
CA TYR A 82 7.52 -6.84 -17.58
C TYR A 82 7.42 -7.02 -19.09
N ILE A 83 6.21 -6.88 -19.67
CA ILE A 83 5.98 -7.02 -21.12
C ILE A 83 6.90 -6.07 -21.89
N TRP A 84 6.93 -4.78 -21.55
CA TRP A 84 7.75 -3.81 -22.27
C TRP A 84 9.26 -3.93 -21.97
N SER A 85 9.64 -4.36 -20.77
CA SER A 85 11.04 -4.65 -20.46
C SER A 85 11.57 -5.86 -21.25
N ALA A 86 10.71 -6.84 -21.50
CA ALA A 86 11.01 -8.01 -22.33
C ALA A 86 11.02 -7.65 -23.82
N ASP A 87 10.08 -6.82 -24.28
CA ASP A 87 9.98 -6.38 -25.67
C ASP A 87 11.17 -5.50 -26.10
N THR A 88 11.67 -4.66 -25.17
CA THR A 88 12.87 -3.83 -25.39
C THR A 88 14.16 -4.65 -25.58
N LEU A 89 14.20 -5.90 -25.09
CA LEU A 89 15.33 -6.81 -25.31
C LEU A 89 15.27 -7.51 -26.68
N MET A 90 14.10 -7.55 -27.35
CA MET A 90 13.96 -8.15 -28.68
C MET A 90 14.11 -7.14 -29.83
N SER A 91 13.96 -5.83 -29.58
CA SER A 91 14.11 -4.79 -30.62
C SER A 91 15.52 -4.18 -30.77
N LYS A 92 16.52 -4.67 -30.01
CA LYS A 92 17.93 -4.24 -30.14
C LYS A 92 18.77 -5.13 -31.05
N VAL A 93 18.14 -6.09 -31.74
CA VAL A 93 18.77 -6.89 -32.80
C VAL A 93 18.04 -6.58 -34.09
N ASP A 94 18.31 -5.41 -34.65
CA ASP A 94 18.20 -5.07 -36.08
C ASP A 94 19.13 -3.88 -36.36
#